data_AF-A0A8J3E641-F1
#
_entry.id   AF-A0A8J3E641-F1
#
_cell.length_a   1.000
_cell.length_b   1.000
_cell.length_c   1.000
_cell.angle_alpha   90.00
_cell.angle_beta   90.00
_cell.angle_gamma   90.00
#
_symmetry.space_group_name_H-M   'P 1'
#
loop_
_entity.id
_entity.type
_entity.pdbx_description
1 polymer ?
#
loop_
_entity_poly.entity_id
_entity_poly.type
_entity_poly.pdbx_seq_one_letter_code
_entity_poly.pdbx_strand_id
1 'polypeptide(L)'
;MATDVLAGLKDIHLPPAVSIWPLAVGWYILAVVVLVVIALMIWFLAKKIKAHRHKQAIISLFDTTVQTTQSERPQALISEISTFLKRVIMQELKADNAHLYFGEDWLKFLDQQLKTDDFSKGDGRLLLDSYRLKEVSIDERQALIILTKKWLRKVL
;
A
#
# COMPACT_ATOMS: atom_id res chain seq x y z
N MET A 1 -38.84 -50.35 74.09
CA MET A 1 -37.66 -50.69 73.26
C MET A 1 -37.83 -49.96 71.94
N ALA A 2 -37.39 -48.71 71.85
CA ALA A 2 -37.52 -47.91 70.63
C ALA A 2 -36.45 -48.37 69.63
N THR A 3 -36.88 -48.97 68.54
CA THR A 3 -36.01 -49.37 67.44
C THR A 3 -35.46 -48.12 66.77
N ASP A 4 -34.14 -48.00 66.81
CA ASP A 4 -33.37 -46.87 66.31
C ASP A 4 -33.60 -46.67 64.80
N VAL A 5 -34.46 -45.70 64.48
CA VAL A 5 -34.82 -45.30 63.11
C VAL A 5 -33.66 -44.63 62.36
N LEU A 6 -32.55 -44.32 63.04
CA LEU A 6 -31.39 -43.67 62.46
C LEU A 6 -30.36 -44.67 61.88
N ALA A 7 -30.45 -45.94 62.26
CA ALA A 7 -29.55 -47.00 61.78
C ALA A 7 -29.71 -47.35 60.28
N GLY A 8 -30.75 -46.81 59.62
CA GLY A 8 -31.01 -46.98 58.19
C GLY A 8 -30.54 -45.82 57.30
N LEU A 9 -29.96 -44.76 57.87
CA LEU A 9 -29.42 -43.66 57.06
C LEU A 9 -28.14 -44.11 56.37
N LYS A 10 -28.29 -44.51 55.12
CA LYS A 10 -27.20 -44.84 54.21
C LYS A 10 -26.48 -43.54 53.82
N ASP A 11 -25.17 -43.48 54.06
CA ASP A 11 -24.32 -42.33 53.72
C ASP A 11 -24.60 -41.83 52.29
N ILE A 12 -24.85 -40.51 52.17
CA ILE A 12 -25.08 -39.87 50.87
C ILE A 12 -23.74 -39.87 50.13
N HIS A 13 -23.55 -40.79 49.20
CA HIS A 13 -22.43 -40.76 48.27
C HIS A 13 -22.62 -39.58 47.31
N LEU A 14 -21.82 -38.53 47.48
CA LEU A 14 -21.74 -37.47 46.47
C LEU A 14 -21.19 -38.06 45.18
N PRO A 15 -21.78 -37.74 44.01
CA PRO A 15 -21.21 -38.18 42.75
C PRO A 15 -19.77 -37.64 42.64
N PRO A 16 -18.83 -38.43 42.10
CA PRO A 16 -17.49 -37.94 41.83
C PRO A 16 -17.61 -36.68 40.97
N ALA A 17 -16.80 -35.65 41.27
CA ALA A 17 -16.83 -34.39 40.57
C ALA A 17 -16.83 -34.64 39.06
N VAL A 18 -17.79 -34.04 38.35
CA VAL A 18 -17.87 -34.11 36.89
C VAL A 18 -16.53 -33.66 36.31
N SER A 19 -15.74 -34.62 35.84
CA SER A 19 -14.50 -34.33 35.15
C SER A 19 -14.88 -33.55 33.89
N ILE A 20 -14.26 -32.40 33.66
CA ILE A 20 -14.50 -31.51 32.50
C ILE A 20 -13.92 -32.14 31.21
N TRP A 21 -13.95 -33.46 31.13
CA TRP A 21 -13.27 -34.29 30.16
C TRP A 21 -14.29 -35.18 29.45
N PRO A 22 -14.29 -35.27 28.12
CA PRO A 22 -13.35 -34.68 27.19
C PRO A 22 -13.78 -33.25 26.88
N LEU A 23 -12.83 -32.32 26.80
CA LEU A 23 -13.07 -31.05 26.11
C LEU A 23 -13.62 -31.42 24.74
N ALA A 24 -14.94 -31.23 24.54
CA ALA A 24 -15.64 -31.77 23.38
C ALA A 24 -14.85 -31.42 22.11
N VAL A 25 -14.71 -32.37 21.17
CA VAL A 25 -13.85 -32.26 19.97
C VAL A 25 -13.96 -30.90 19.26
N GLY A 26 -15.11 -30.24 19.38
CA GLY A 26 -15.36 -28.86 18.95
C GLY A 26 -14.33 -27.82 19.40
N TRP A 27 -13.67 -27.94 20.56
CA TRP A 27 -12.62 -26.99 20.98
C TRP A 27 -11.34 -27.12 20.17
N TYR A 28 -10.96 -28.34 19.79
CA TYR A 28 -9.82 -28.56 18.91
C TYR A 28 -10.13 -28.04 17.50
N ILE A 29 -11.34 -28.27 17.01
CA ILE A 29 -11.81 -27.69 15.74
C ILE A 29 -11.80 -26.16 15.82
N LEU A 30 -12.29 -25.58 16.92
CA LEU A 30 -12.28 -24.13 17.13
C LEU A 30 -10.85 -23.57 17.17
N ALA A 31 -9.92 -24.23 17.86
CA ALA A 31 -8.52 -23.83 17.91
C ALA A 31 -7.88 -23.86 16.51
N VAL A 32 -8.16 -24.90 15.71
CA VAL A 32 -7.69 -24.98 14.31
C VAL A 32 -8.28 -23.86 13.47
N VAL A 33 -9.59 -23.59 13.58
CA VAL A 33 -10.25 -22.50 12.86
C VAL A 33 -9.63 -21.15 13.23
N VAL A 34 -9.41 -20.89 14.52
CA VAL A 34 -8.77 -19.65 15.00
C VAL A 34 -7.35 -19.52 14.42
N LEU A 35 -6.56 -20.59 14.43
CA LEU A 35 -5.21 -20.57 13.84
C LEU A 35 -5.24 -20.27 12.34
N VAL A 36 -6.17 -20.86 11.59
CA VAL A 36 -6.33 -20.59 10.15
C VAL A 36 -6.71 -19.13 9.92
N VAL A 37 -7.65 -18.58 10.69
CA VAL A 37 -8.04 -17.17 10.60
C VAL A 37 -6.87 -16.24 10.88
N ILE A 38 -6.08 -16.52 11.93
CA ILE A 38 -4.88 -15.75 12.26
C ILE A 38 -3.86 -15.83 11.11
N ALA A 39 -3.60 -17.03 10.57
CA ALA A 39 -2.66 -17.21 9.46
C ALA A 39 -3.10 -16.42 8.21
N LEU A 40 -4.38 -16.49 7.85
CA LEU A 40 -4.95 -15.71 6.75
C LEU A 40 -4.82 -14.21 7.02
N MET A 41 -5.15 -13.75 8.23
CA MET A 41 -5.04 -12.35 8.62
C MET A 41 -3.59 -11.85 8.48
N ILE A 42 -2.62 -12.59 9.01
CA ILE A 42 -1.19 -12.27 8.88
C ILE A 42 -0.79 -12.20 7.41
N TRP A 43 -1.21 -13.16 6.59
CA TRP A 43 -0.88 -13.20 5.17
C TRP A 43 -1.45 -12.00 4.40
N PHE A 44 -2.71 -11.65 4.65
CA PHE A 44 -3.35 -10.47 4.07
C PHE A 44 -2.67 -9.16 4.51
N LEU A 45 -2.33 -9.03 5.79
CA LEU A 45 -1.61 -7.87 6.31
C LEU A 45 -0.21 -7.77 5.71
N ALA A 46 0.54 -8.87 5.66
CA ALA A 46 1.88 -8.89 5.08
C ALA A 46 1.87 -8.48 3.60
N LYS A 47 0.89 -8.96 2.82
CA LYS A 47 0.71 -8.58 1.42
C LYS A 47 0.42 -7.08 1.26
N LYS A 48 -0.46 -6.53 2.10
CA LYS A 48 -0.75 -5.09 2.11
C LYS A 48 0.47 -4.25 2.50
N ILE A 49 1.17 -4.64 3.56
CA ILE A 49 2.36 -3.92 4.03
C ILE A 49 3.45 -3.91 2.95
N LYS A 50 3.69 -5.05 2.28
CA LYS A 50 4.67 -5.13 1.19
C LYS A 50 4.33 -4.19 0.04
N ALA A 51 3.05 -4.14 -0.36
CA ALA A 51 2.60 -3.22 -1.40
C ALA A 51 2.79 -1.75 -0.95
N HIS A 52 2.35 -1.39 0.26
CA HIS A 52 2.52 -0.02 0.77
C HIS A 52 3.98 0.42 0.86
N ARG A 53 4.86 -0.47 1.33
CA ARG A 53 6.31 -0.20 1.42
C ARG A 53 6.92 0.06 0.05
N HIS A 54 6.53 -0.71 -0.97
CA HIS A 54 7.00 -0.50 -2.35
C HIS A 54 6.60 0.88 -2.88
N LYS A 55 5.33 1.27 -2.72
CA LYS A 55 4.87 2.62 -3.11
C LYS A 55 5.64 3.73 -2.41
N GLN A 56 5.83 3.59 -1.10
CA GLN A 56 6.57 4.56 -0.31
C GLN A 56 8.04 4.65 -0.74
N ALA A 57 8.67 3.53 -1.06
CA ALA A 57 10.04 3.51 -1.56
C ALA A 57 10.19 4.28 -2.88
N ILE A 58 9.26 4.11 -3.83
CA ILE A 58 9.29 4.86 -5.10
C ILE A 58 9.10 6.36 -4.87
N ILE A 59 8.17 6.74 -3.99
CA ILE A 59 7.94 8.16 -3.66
C ILE A 59 9.16 8.77 -2.96
N SER A 60 9.80 8.04 -2.03
CA SER A 60 11.02 8.53 -1.38
C SER A 60 12.19 8.65 -2.34
N LEU A 61 12.30 7.72 -3.30
CA LEU A 61 13.32 7.81 -4.35
C LEU A 61 13.10 9.05 -5.22
N PHE A 62 11.85 9.34 -5.60
CA PHE A 62 11.51 10.58 -6.30
C PHE A 62 11.91 11.82 -5.51
N ASP A 63 11.62 11.85 -4.20
CA ASP A 63 11.99 12.96 -3.32
C ASP A 63 13.49 13.20 -3.27
N THR A 64 14.28 12.13 -3.11
CA THR A 64 15.74 12.24 -3.12
C THR A 64 16.25 12.71 -4.49
N THR A 65 15.74 12.16 -5.59
CA THR A 65 16.13 12.59 -6.94
C THR A 65 15.85 14.08 -7.15
N VAL A 66 14.64 14.54 -6.81
CA VAL A 66 14.27 15.96 -6.94
C VAL A 66 15.18 16.86 -6.10
N GLN A 67 15.44 16.51 -4.84
CA GLN A 67 16.30 17.32 -3.96
C GLN A 67 17.75 17.42 -4.48
N THR A 68 18.33 16.30 -4.90
CA THR A 68 19.68 16.25 -5.44
C THR A 68 19.76 17.05 -6.75
N THR A 69 18.85 16.81 -7.69
CA THR A 69 18.85 17.51 -8.98
C THR A 69 18.59 19.00 -8.82
N GLN A 70 17.71 19.41 -7.91
CA GLN A 70 17.45 20.83 -7.65
C GLN A 70 18.69 21.55 -7.10
N SER A 71 19.49 20.87 -6.28
CA SER A 71 20.72 21.41 -5.70
C SER A 71 21.88 21.47 -6.69
N GLU A 72 22.09 20.39 -7.45
CA GLU A 72 23.25 20.27 -8.35
C GLU A 72 23.00 20.82 -9.75
N ARG A 73 21.80 20.59 -10.30
CA ARG A 73 21.47 20.85 -11.70
C ARG A 73 20.01 21.31 -11.84
N PRO A 74 19.66 22.50 -11.32
CA PRO A 74 18.28 22.98 -11.30
C PRO A 74 17.61 23.04 -12.68
N GLN A 75 18.38 23.24 -13.75
CA GLN A 75 17.88 23.26 -15.13
C GLN A 75 17.53 21.86 -15.68
N ALA A 76 18.09 20.79 -15.09
CA ALA A 76 17.81 19.41 -15.46
C ALA A 76 16.65 18.79 -14.67
N LEU A 77 16.03 19.53 -13.75
CA LEU A 77 14.97 19.00 -12.90
C LEU A 77 13.78 18.47 -13.71
N ILE A 78 13.37 19.19 -14.75
CA ILE A 78 12.21 18.82 -15.58
C ILE A 78 12.51 17.56 -16.40
N SER A 79 13.72 17.45 -16.96
CA SER A 79 14.14 16.25 -17.71
C SER A 79 14.22 15.02 -16.81
N GLU A 80 14.72 15.19 -15.57
CA GLU A 80 14.78 14.12 -14.58
C GLU A 80 13.37 13.68 -14.14
N ILE A 81 12.46 14.61 -13.88
CA ILE A 81 11.06 14.28 -13.56
C ILE A 81 10.40 13.51 -14.71
N SER A 82 10.58 13.97 -15.95
CA SER A 82 10.07 13.31 -17.16
C SER A 82 10.61 11.88 -17.30
N THR A 83 11.92 11.71 -17.10
CA THR A 83 12.60 10.41 -17.17
C THR A 83 12.14 9.46 -16.07
N PHE A 84 11.96 9.98 -14.85
CA PHE A 84 11.45 9.22 -13.72
C PHE A 84 10.03 8.72 -13.98
N LEU A 85 9.13 9.59 -14.45
CA LEU A 85 7.76 9.21 -14.81
C LEU A 85 7.73 8.10 -15.86
N LYS A 86 8.52 8.24 -16.94
CA LYS A 86 8.62 7.21 -17.98
C LYS A 86 9.09 5.87 -17.40
N ARG A 87 10.09 5.88 -16.53
CA ARG A 87 10.58 4.67 -15.85
C ARG A 87 9.49 4.01 -15.00
N VAL A 88 8.73 4.80 -14.23
CA VAL A 88 7.63 4.27 -13.40
C VAL A 88 6.54 3.66 -14.28
N ILE A 89 6.18 4.29 -15.40
CA ILE A 89 5.17 3.74 -16.32
C ILE A 89 5.63 2.40 -16.91
N MET A 90 6.89 2.30 -17.32
CA MET A 90 7.42 1.05 -17.86
C MET A 90 7.41 -0.07 -16.81
N GLN A 91 7.76 0.24 -15.56
CA GLN A 91 7.88 -0.76 -14.49
C GLN A 91 6.52 -1.17 -13.89
N GLU A 92 5.65 -0.20 -13.62
CA GLU A 92 4.43 -0.40 -12.81
C GLU A 92 3.19 -0.58 -13.69
N LEU A 93 3.09 0.16 -14.81
CA LEU A 93 1.96 0.07 -15.74
C LEU A 93 2.19 -0.99 -16.84
N LYS A 94 3.39 -1.59 -16.92
CA LYS A 94 3.81 -2.54 -17.96
C LYS A 94 3.50 -2.04 -19.38
N ALA A 95 3.53 -0.73 -19.58
CA ALA A 95 3.27 -0.14 -20.87
C ALA A 95 4.56 -0.19 -21.71
N ASP A 96 4.70 -1.25 -22.52
CA ASP A 96 5.87 -1.44 -23.40
C ASP A 96 6.09 -0.23 -24.33
N ASN A 97 5.03 0.47 -24.70
CA ASN A 97 5.06 1.62 -25.60
C ASN A 97 5.29 2.96 -24.89
N ALA A 98 5.59 2.98 -23.58
CA ALA A 98 5.76 4.22 -22.82
C ALA A 98 6.87 5.14 -23.38
N HIS A 99 7.88 4.54 -24.01
CA HIS A 99 8.98 5.24 -24.66
C HIS A 99 8.56 5.96 -25.96
N LEU A 100 7.41 5.61 -26.55
CA LEU A 100 6.89 6.22 -27.78
C LEU A 100 6.09 7.50 -27.51
N TYR A 101 5.70 7.77 -26.27
CA TYR A 101 4.97 8.99 -25.93
C TYR A 101 5.90 10.20 -25.80
N PHE A 102 5.63 11.23 -26.59
CA PHE A 102 6.32 12.51 -26.58
C PHE A 102 5.32 13.66 -26.77
N GLY A 103 5.71 14.87 -26.36
CA GLY A 103 4.91 16.08 -26.56
C GLY A 103 3.52 15.99 -25.93
N GLU A 104 2.48 16.39 -26.68
CA GLU A 104 1.11 16.45 -26.18
C GLU A 104 0.52 15.05 -25.88
N ASP A 105 0.92 14.02 -26.61
CA ASP A 105 0.45 12.64 -26.37
C ASP A 105 0.98 12.09 -25.04
N TRP A 106 2.20 12.50 -24.66
CA TRP A 106 2.76 12.20 -23.35
C TRP A 106 1.92 12.80 -22.21
N LEU A 107 1.53 14.07 -22.32
CA LEU A 107 0.72 14.72 -21.28
C LEU A 107 -0.68 14.13 -21.19
N LYS A 108 -1.31 13.85 -22.33
CA LYS A 108 -2.62 13.17 -22.37
C LYS A 108 -2.57 11.81 -21.70
N PHE A 109 -1.50 11.05 -21.89
CA PHE A 109 -1.33 9.78 -21.21
C PHE A 109 -1.27 9.94 -19.68
N LEU A 110 -0.53 10.94 -19.19
CA LEU A 110 -0.44 11.22 -17.75
C LEU A 110 -1.81 11.64 -17.18
N ASP A 111 -2.52 12.49 -17.90
CA ASP A 111 -3.88 12.96 -17.56
C ASP A 111 -4.90 11.83 -17.47
N GLN A 112 -4.83 10.84 -18.36
CA GLN A 112 -5.72 9.67 -18.32
C GLN A 112 -5.63 8.88 -17.01
N GLN A 113 -4.44 8.80 -16.40
CA GLN A 113 -4.25 8.09 -15.14
C GLN A 113 -4.81 8.88 -13.94
N LEU A 114 -4.76 10.21 -14.01
CA LEU A 114 -5.26 11.08 -12.94
C LEU A 114 -6.74 11.44 -13.10
N LYS A 115 -7.31 11.23 -14.30
CA LYS A 115 -8.63 11.73 -14.74
C LYS A 115 -8.74 13.25 -14.58
N THR A 116 -7.67 13.96 -14.91
CA THR A 116 -7.59 15.43 -14.89
C THR A 116 -7.01 15.93 -16.20
N ASP A 117 -6.95 17.25 -16.38
CA ASP A 117 -6.22 17.93 -17.45
C ASP A 117 -5.05 18.78 -16.91
N ASP A 118 -4.63 18.49 -15.67
CA ASP A 118 -3.56 19.20 -14.96
C ASP A 118 -2.21 19.09 -15.72
N PHE A 119 -1.96 17.99 -16.45
CA PHE A 119 -0.74 17.84 -17.24
C PHE A 119 -0.85 18.53 -18.59
N SER A 120 -1.93 18.32 -19.34
CA SER A 120 -2.10 18.91 -20.68
C SER A 120 -2.38 20.41 -20.68
N LYS A 121 -3.05 20.95 -19.65
CA LYS A 121 -3.43 22.38 -19.59
C LYS A 121 -2.82 23.16 -18.43
N GLY A 122 -2.28 22.48 -17.41
CA GLY A 122 -1.71 23.10 -16.21
C GLY A 122 -0.19 23.03 -16.15
N ASP A 123 0.32 22.86 -14.92
CA ASP A 123 1.75 22.88 -14.59
C ASP A 123 2.53 21.75 -15.28
N GLY A 124 1.86 20.66 -15.67
CA GLY A 124 2.52 19.56 -16.40
C GLY A 124 2.91 19.91 -17.84
N ARG A 125 2.45 21.04 -18.40
CA ARG A 125 2.91 21.52 -19.72
C ARG A 125 4.41 21.80 -19.76
N LEU A 126 5.03 22.00 -18.61
CA LEU A 126 6.48 22.10 -18.47
C LEU A 126 7.21 20.85 -18.99
N LEU A 127 6.54 19.69 -19.02
CA LEU A 127 7.11 18.43 -19.52
C LEU A 127 7.07 18.30 -21.06
N LEU A 128 6.39 19.19 -21.80
CA LEU A 128 6.35 19.14 -23.28
C LEU A 128 7.74 19.15 -23.90
N ASP A 129 8.56 20.09 -23.42
CA ASP A 129 9.94 20.29 -23.86
C ASP A 129 10.92 19.89 -22.76
N SER A 130 10.68 18.74 -22.10
CA SER A 130 11.47 18.33 -20.94
C SER A 130 12.97 18.26 -21.20
N TYR A 131 13.40 18.08 -22.45
CA TYR A 131 14.80 18.00 -22.86
C TYR A 131 15.43 19.36 -23.18
N ARG A 132 14.65 20.43 -23.20
CA ARG A 132 15.14 21.78 -23.44
C ARG A 132 15.49 22.42 -22.10
N LEU A 133 16.73 22.89 -21.98
CA LEU A 133 17.17 23.68 -20.84
C LEU A 133 16.38 24.99 -20.85
N LYS A 134 15.41 25.10 -19.94
CA LYS A 134 14.59 26.30 -19.75
C LYS A 134 14.71 26.74 -18.30
N GLU A 135 14.93 28.05 -18.11
CA GLU A 135 14.79 28.64 -16.79
C GLU A 135 13.30 28.69 -16.42
N VAL A 136 12.95 27.95 -15.37
CA VAL A 136 11.60 27.82 -14.87
C VAL A 136 11.58 28.34 -13.44
N SER A 137 10.53 29.06 -13.08
CA SER A 137 10.39 29.64 -11.75
C SER A 137 10.47 28.56 -10.67
N ILE A 138 10.83 28.96 -9.44
CA ILE A 138 10.80 28.05 -8.29
C ILE A 138 9.37 27.57 -8.05
N ASP A 139 8.37 28.44 -8.20
CA ASP A 139 6.96 28.12 -7.97
C ASP A 139 6.44 27.09 -8.98
N GLU A 140 6.75 27.29 -10.26
CA GLU A 140 6.41 26.36 -11.36
C GLU A 140 7.05 24.98 -11.15
N ARG A 141 8.31 24.93 -10.72
CA ARG A 141 9.00 23.68 -10.37
C ARG A 141 8.32 22.98 -9.21
N GLN A 142 7.96 23.72 -8.16
CA GLN A 142 7.31 23.18 -6.99
C GLN A 142 5.91 22.63 -7.32
N ALA A 143 5.15 23.35 -8.15
CA ALA A 143 3.84 22.92 -8.61
C ALA A 143 3.93 21.61 -9.41
N LEU A 144 4.91 21.49 -10.31
CA LEU A 144 5.17 20.27 -11.06
C LEU A 144 5.54 19.08 -10.16
N ILE A 145 6.38 19.30 -9.14
CA ILE A 145 6.75 18.26 -8.15
C ILE A 145 5.50 17.77 -7.40
N ILE A 146 4.63 18.69 -6.96
CA ILE A 146 3.39 18.35 -6.26
C ILE A 146 2.46 17.55 -7.17
N LEU A 147 2.28 17.99 -8.41
CA LEU A 147 1.46 17.30 -9.41
C LEU A 147 2.00 15.90 -9.70
N THR A 148 3.31 15.76 -9.86
CA THR A 148 3.98 14.47 -10.09
C THR A 148 3.78 13.52 -8.91
N LYS A 149 3.92 14.01 -7.66
CA LYS A 149 3.64 13.20 -6.46
C LYS A 149 2.19 12.73 -6.39
N LYS A 150 1.24 13.62 -6.72
CA LYS A 150 -0.19 13.29 -6.78
C LYS A 150 -0.43 12.18 -7.79
N TRP A 151 0.20 12.26 -8.96
CA TRP A 151 0.15 11.22 -9.99
C TRP A 151 0.76 9.89 -9.53
N LEU A 152 1.97 9.90 -8.94
CA LEU A 152 2.65 8.69 -8.44
C LEU A 152 1.80 7.95 -7.40
N ARG A 153 1.17 8.66 -6.46
CA ARG A 153 0.28 8.04 -5.46
C ARG A 153 -0.98 7.41 -6.06
N LYS A 154 -1.41 7.87 -7.24
CA LYS A 154 -2.60 7.36 -7.92
C LYS A 154 -2.29 6.12 -8.75
N VAL A 155 -1.13 6.09 -9.40
CA VAL A 155 -0.70 5.02 -10.31
C VAL A 155 -0.11 3.83 -9.57
N LEU A 156 0.70 4.08 -8.55
CA LEU A 156 1.26 3.05 -7.68
C LEU A 156 0.16 2.45 -6.81
#